data_AF-A0A536UTK5-F1
#
_entry.id   AF-A0A536UTK5-F1
#
_cell.length_a   1.000
_cell.length_b   1.000
_cell.length_c   1.000
_cell.angle_alpha   90.00
_cell.angle_beta   90.00
_cell.angle_gamma   90.00
#
_symmetry.space_group_name_H-M   'P 1'
#
loop_
_entity.id
_entity.type
_entity.pdbx_description
1 polymer ?
#
loop_
_entity_poly.entity_id
_entity_poly.type
_entity_poly.pdbx_seq_one_letter_code
_entity_poly.pdbx_strand_id
1 'polypeptide(L)'
;MTRGITVVVAADPGVRDGGFPASHPGVLAVAGDDAHDVPVGVLLGPGRDIPTTMVGAKWGFVAGSSFAAAHLTGLVALLRELSPNLRPEQVREALAAQAIPALAGDRHVIVDACAAVARIAGTCACACAVAGDTKSPPPL
;
A
#
# COMPACT_ATOMS: atom_id res chain seq x y z
N MET A 1 -15.07 15.55 1.32
CA MET A 1 -14.88 15.08 -0.07
C MET A 1 -16.22 14.61 -0.64
N THR A 2 -16.77 15.34 -1.61
CA THR A 2 -18.20 15.24 -1.99
C THR A 2 -18.47 14.37 -3.23
N ARG A 3 -17.42 13.74 -3.80
CA ARG A 3 -17.51 12.95 -5.06
C ARG A 3 -16.98 11.51 -4.96
N GLY A 4 -16.76 10.99 -3.76
CA GLY A 4 -16.25 9.63 -3.57
C GLY A 4 -14.86 9.39 -4.18
N ILE A 5 -14.04 10.44 -4.29
CA ILE A 5 -12.65 10.36 -4.76
C ILE A 5 -11.76 10.06 -3.56
N THR A 6 -10.83 9.12 -3.73
CA THR A 6 -9.76 8.86 -2.76
C THR A 6 -8.53 9.64 -3.18
N VAL A 7 -7.96 10.42 -2.27
CA VAL A 7 -6.75 11.21 -2.53
C VAL A 7 -5.59 10.55 -1.79
N VAL A 8 -4.54 10.19 -2.52
CA VAL A 8 -3.33 9.56 -1.99
C VAL A 8 -2.16 10.53 -2.21
N VAL A 9 -1.39 10.80 -1.16
CA VAL A 9 -0.35 11.84 -1.18
C VAL A 9 0.90 11.31 -0.50
N ALA A 10 2.06 11.60 -1.09
CA ALA A 10 3.35 11.37 -0.46
C ALA A 10 3.53 12.29 0.75
N ALA A 11 3.77 11.72 1.92
CA ALA A 11 4.14 12.45 3.11
C ALA A 11 5.62 12.82 3.07
N ASP A 12 5.94 14.01 3.58
CA ASP A 12 7.30 14.42 3.89
C ASP A 12 7.68 13.89 5.28
N PRO A 13 8.63 12.94 5.40
CA PRO A 13 9.05 12.40 6.70
C PRO A 13 9.76 13.44 7.57
N GLY A 14 10.27 14.54 7.00
CA GLY A 14 10.87 15.64 7.75
C GLY A 14 9.86 16.57 8.41
N VAL A 15 8.57 16.41 8.12
CA VAL A 15 7.49 17.26 8.63
C VAL A 15 6.60 16.45 9.57
N ARG A 16 6.34 16.99 10.77
CA ARG A 16 5.66 16.30 11.87
C ARG A 16 4.27 15.72 11.55
N ASP A 17 3.57 16.28 10.57
CA ASP A 17 2.24 15.84 10.13
C ASP A 17 2.24 15.32 8.68
N GLY A 18 3.43 15.14 8.08
CA GLY A 18 3.60 14.78 6.67
C GLY A 18 3.53 15.95 5.69
N GLY A 19 3.23 17.16 6.16
CA GLY A 19 3.13 18.37 5.33
C GLY A 19 1.84 18.47 4.51
N PHE A 20 1.61 19.63 3.90
CA PHE A 20 0.44 19.83 3.04
C PHE A 20 0.68 19.26 1.63
N PRO A 21 -0.28 18.55 1.01
CA PRO A 21 -1.64 18.26 1.49
C PRO A 21 -1.79 16.92 2.25
N ALA A 22 -0.71 16.22 2.57
CA ALA A 22 -0.76 14.93 3.28
C ALA A 22 -1.44 15.03 4.66
N SER A 23 -1.27 16.14 5.37
CA SER A 23 -1.88 16.38 6.68
C SER A 23 -3.37 16.71 6.65
N HIS A 24 -3.99 16.81 5.46
CA HIS A 24 -5.38 17.20 5.36
C HIS A 24 -6.35 16.03 5.66
N PRO A 25 -7.43 16.24 6.44
CA PRO A 25 -8.39 15.18 6.74
C PRO A 25 -8.99 14.54 5.48
N GLY A 26 -9.00 13.20 5.45
CA GLY A 26 -9.50 12.41 4.32
C GLY A 26 -8.47 12.15 3.21
N VAL A 27 -7.26 12.69 3.32
CA VAL A 27 -6.12 12.30 2.48
C VAL A 27 -5.46 11.05 3.07
N LEU A 28 -5.11 10.10 2.20
CA LEU A 28 -4.25 8.98 2.54
C LEU A 28 -2.80 9.41 2.38
N ALA A 29 -2.19 9.83 3.49
CA ALA A 29 -0.77 10.14 3.55
C ALA A 29 0.06 8.86 3.48
N VAL A 30 1.12 8.84 2.65
CA VAL A 30 1.96 7.68 2.41
C VAL A 30 3.44 8.03 2.53
N ALA A 31 4.18 7.28 3.32
CA ALA A 31 5.65 7.34 3.37
C ALA A 31 6.27 6.04 2.83
N GLY A 32 7.57 6.11 2.53
CA GLY A 32 8.36 4.92 2.18
C GLY A 32 8.51 3.98 3.38
N ASP A 33 8.66 2.69 3.11
CA ASP A 33 8.89 1.63 4.08
C ASP A 33 10.24 1.71 4.82
N ASP A 34 11.14 2.57 4.35
CA ASP A 34 12.40 2.93 4.99
C ASP A 34 12.33 4.21 5.85
N ALA A 35 11.17 4.87 5.91
CA ALA A 35 10.96 6.05 6.73
C ALA A 35 10.84 5.66 8.22
N HIS A 36 11.56 6.37 9.07
CA HIS A 36 11.53 6.21 10.52
C HIS A 36 10.74 7.36 11.16
N ASP A 37 10.22 7.16 12.36
CA ASP A 37 9.41 8.12 13.14
C ASP A 37 8.21 8.71 12.36
N VAL A 38 7.52 7.87 11.60
CA VAL A 38 6.43 8.31 10.75
C VAL A 38 5.18 8.64 11.60
N PRO A 39 4.50 9.78 11.36
CA PRO A 39 3.32 10.17 12.14
C PRO A 39 2.21 9.11 12.14
N VAL A 40 1.49 9.01 13.25
CA VAL A 40 0.33 8.11 13.37
C VAL A 40 -0.70 8.44 12.29
N GLY A 41 -1.08 7.42 11.52
CA GLY A 41 -2.08 7.54 10.45
C GLY A 41 -1.49 7.69 9.04
N VAL A 42 -0.18 7.87 8.92
CA VAL A 42 0.52 7.74 7.63
C VAL A 42 0.73 6.26 7.31
N LEU A 43 0.36 5.87 6.10
CA LEU A 43 0.53 4.51 5.61
C LEU A 43 1.96 4.32 5.07
N LEU A 44 2.51 3.13 5.22
CA LEU A 44 3.81 2.80 4.62
C LEU A 44 3.64 1.87 3.44
N GLY A 45 4.42 2.12 2.39
CA GLY A 45 4.49 1.28 1.22
C GLY A 45 5.89 1.24 0.64
N PRO A 46 6.13 0.36 -0.34
CA PRO A 46 7.44 0.22 -0.96
C PRO A 46 7.91 1.55 -1.56
N GLY A 47 8.97 2.10 -1.00
CA GLY A 47 9.49 3.42 -1.36
C GLY A 47 10.94 3.41 -1.80
N ARG A 48 11.68 2.33 -1.61
CA ARG A 48 13.13 2.25 -1.89
C ARG A 48 13.45 1.19 -2.93
N ASP A 49 14.44 1.46 -3.77
CA ASP A 49 14.91 0.56 -4.83
C ASP A 49 13.76 0.05 -5.73
N ILE A 50 12.85 0.95 -6.08
CA ILE A 50 11.68 0.62 -6.90
C ILE A 50 12.09 0.59 -8.38
N PRO A 51 11.96 -0.55 -9.08
CA PRO A 51 12.19 -0.59 -10.51
C PRO A 51 11.03 0.10 -11.25
N THR A 52 11.34 1.11 -12.07
CA THR A 52 10.33 1.81 -12.87
C THR A 52 10.85 2.31 -14.19
N THR A 53 9.94 2.74 -15.05
CA THR A 53 10.25 3.37 -16.32
C THR A 53 10.79 4.79 -16.11
N MET A 54 11.75 5.17 -16.97
CA MET A 54 12.34 6.50 -17.03
C MET A 54 12.20 7.07 -18.43
N VAL A 55 12.29 8.40 -18.53
CA VAL A 55 12.26 9.12 -19.80
C VAL A 55 13.31 8.57 -20.78
N GLY A 56 12.95 8.54 -22.06
CA GLY A 56 13.83 8.04 -23.13
C GLY A 56 13.89 6.51 -23.22
N ALA A 57 12.78 5.81 -22.96
CA ALA A 57 12.65 4.35 -23.04
C ALA A 57 13.67 3.60 -22.15
N LYS A 58 13.94 4.14 -20.96
CA LYS A 58 14.88 3.59 -19.99
C LYS A 58 14.15 2.96 -18.82
N TRP A 59 14.88 2.13 -18.09
CA TRP A 59 14.51 1.60 -16.78
C TRP A 59 15.55 2.00 -15.76
N GLY A 60 15.12 2.12 -14.50
CA GLY A 60 16.03 2.36 -13.40
C GLY A 60 15.36 2.12 -12.06
N PHE A 61 16.17 2.27 -11.01
CA PHE A 61 15.70 2.21 -9.62
C PHE A 61 15.54 3.61 -9.08
N VAL A 62 14.46 3.81 -8.32
CA VAL A 62 14.12 5.10 -7.71
C VAL A 62 13.75 4.91 -6.24
N ALA A 63 13.86 5.98 -5.47
CA ALA A 63 13.47 5.99 -4.07
C ALA A 63 12.68 7.26 -3.73
N GLY A 64 11.77 7.17 -2.77
CA GLY A 64 11.01 8.26 -2.22
C GLY A 64 9.56 7.92 -1.90
N SER A 65 8.95 8.71 -1.00
CA SER A 65 7.54 8.57 -0.60
C SER A 65 6.56 8.77 -1.78
N SER A 66 6.98 9.46 -2.84
CA SER A 66 6.22 9.57 -4.10
C SER A 66 5.98 8.21 -4.76
N PHE A 67 6.96 7.31 -4.72
CA PHE A 67 6.82 5.97 -5.29
C PHE A 67 6.02 5.04 -4.39
N ALA A 68 6.13 5.19 -3.07
CA ALA A 68 5.24 4.50 -2.13
C ALA A 68 3.77 4.94 -2.34
N ALA A 69 3.52 6.24 -2.50
CA ALA A 69 2.20 6.78 -2.80
C ALA A 69 1.66 6.24 -4.15
N ALA A 70 2.52 6.06 -5.16
CA ALA A 70 2.13 5.45 -6.43
C ALA A 70 1.70 3.98 -6.26
N HIS A 71 2.44 3.17 -5.49
CA HIS A 71 2.05 1.79 -5.18
C HIS A 71 0.68 1.72 -4.50
N LEU A 72 0.47 2.54 -3.47
CA LEU A 72 -0.79 2.55 -2.73
C LEU A 72 -1.93 3.11 -3.60
N THR A 73 -1.67 4.04 -4.51
CA THR A 73 -2.66 4.49 -5.50
C THR A 73 -3.11 3.34 -6.40
N GLY A 74 -2.18 2.51 -6.87
CA GLY A 74 -2.50 1.32 -7.65
C GLY A 74 -3.34 0.31 -6.86
N LEU A 75 -2.98 0.07 -5.60
CA LEU A 75 -3.77 -0.78 -4.71
C LEU A 75 -5.19 -0.23 -4.48
N VAL A 76 -5.32 1.08 -4.21
CA VAL A 76 -6.62 1.75 -4.08
C VAL A 76 -7.47 1.58 -5.33
N ALA A 77 -6.87 1.73 -6.52
CA ALA A 77 -7.55 1.52 -7.78
C ALA A 77 -8.07 0.07 -7.92
N LEU A 78 -7.25 -0.92 -7.58
CA LEU A 78 -7.63 -2.33 -7.57
C LEU A 78 -8.80 -2.60 -6.59
N LEU A 79 -8.74 -2.06 -5.37
CA LEU A 79 -9.84 -2.21 -4.40
C LEU A 79 -11.16 -1.61 -4.93
N ARG A 80 -11.08 -0.49 -5.65
CA ARG A 80 -12.25 0.12 -6.28
C ARG A 80 -12.76 -0.64 -7.49
N GLU A 81 -11.88 -1.30 -8.24
CA GLU A 81 -12.30 -2.20 -9.32
C GLU A 81 -13.09 -3.38 -8.76
N LEU A 82 -12.60 -3.98 -7.68
CA LEU A 82 -13.26 -5.10 -6.99
C LEU A 82 -14.57 -4.69 -6.31
N SER A 83 -14.68 -3.43 -5.85
CA SER A 83 -15.88 -2.88 -5.25
C SER A 83 -16.13 -1.44 -5.73
N PRO A 84 -16.89 -1.23 -6.81
CA PRO A 84 -17.09 0.10 -7.41
C PRO A 84 -17.73 1.14 -6.48
N ASN A 85 -18.51 0.68 -5.50
CA ASN A 85 -19.20 1.52 -4.51
C ASN A 85 -18.38 1.77 -3.24
N LEU A 86 -17.10 1.36 -3.21
CA LEU A 86 -16.24 1.50 -2.05
C LEU A 86 -16.00 2.98 -1.72
N ARG A 87 -16.37 3.39 -0.51
CA ARG A 87 -16.22 4.78 -0.03
C ARG A 87 -14.78 5.02 0.43
N PRO A 88 -14.27 6.27 0.34
CA PRO A 88 -12.89 6.58 0.77
C PRO A 88 -12.55 6.14 2.20
N GLU A 89 -13.49 6.25 3.15
CA GLU A 89 -13.28 5.77 4.53
C GLU A 89 -13.09 4.25 4.59
N GLN A 90 -13.84 3.48 3.78
CA GLN A 90 -13.72 2.03 3.72
C GLN A 90 -12.39 1.61 3.07
N VAL A 91 -11.90 2.39 2.10
CA VAL A 91 -10.55 2.20 1.54
C VAL A 91 -9.51 2.42 2.64
N ARG A 92 -9.62 3.49 3.43
CA ARG A 92 -8.70 3.78 4.54
C ARG A 92 -8.67 2.64 5.55
N GLU A 93 -9.83 2.15 5.96
CA GLU A 93 -9.97 0.99 6.85
C GLU A 93 -9.36 -0.29 6.26
N ALA A 94 -9.60 -0.55 4.98
CA ALA A 94 -9.02 -1.68 4.25
C ALA A 94 -7.49 -1.65 4.28
N LEU A 95 -6.88 -0.49 4.12
CA LEU A 95 -5.42 -0.34 4.11
C LEU A 95 -4.81 -0.32 5.52
N ALA A 96 -5.49 0.27 6.52
CA ALA A 96 -4.93 0.47 7.86
C ALA A 96 -5.04 -0.74 8.81
N ALA A 97 -6.04 -1.62 8.63
CA ALA A 97 -6.39 -2.56 9.71
C ALA A 97 -5.42 -3.74 9.91
N GLN A 98 -4.50 -4.02 8.99
CA GLN A 98 -3.51 -5.10 9.15
C GLN A 98 -2.18 -4.66 8.58
N ALA A 99 -1.44 -4.00 9.45
CA ALA A 99 -0.01 -3.82 9.33
C ALA A 99 0.70 -5.16 9.40
N ILE A 100 1.69 -5.40 8.55
CA ILE A 100 2.73 -6.36 8.92
C ILE A 100 3.61 -5.64 9.95
N PRO A 101 3.79 -6.16 11.17
CA PRO A 101 4.75 -5.61 12.10
C PRO A 101 6.14 -5.66 11.45
N ALA A 102 6.73 -4.50 11.17
CA ALA A 102 8.15 -4.44 10.89
C ALA A 102 8.89 -4.99 12.12
N LEU A 103 9.83 -5.92 11.90
CA LEU A 103 10.54 -6.69 12.92
C LEU A 103 10.84 -5.90 14.22
N ALA A 104 10.44 -6.49 15.36
CA ALA A 104 10.77 -6.15 16.75
C ALA A 104 11.45 -4.79 17.01
N GLY A 105 10.65 -3.72 17.06
CA GLY A 105 11.08 -2.41 17.57
C GLY A 105 10.28 -1.24 17.02
N ASP A 106 9.76 -1.37 15.80
CA ASP A 106 9.10 -0.30 15.08
C ASP A 106 7.57 -0.45 15.09
N ARG A 107 6.88 0.61 15.51
CA ARG A 107 5.40 0.74 15.43
C ARG A 107 4.93 1.10 14.01
N HIS A 108 5.76 0.83 13.02
CA HIS A 108 5.57 1.24 11.64
C HIS A 108 4.83 0.14 10.88
N VAL A 109 3.74 0.55 10.25
CA VAL A 109 2.72 -0.32 9.66
C VAL A 109 2.86 -0.29 8.14
N ILE A 110 3.52 -1.29 7.57
CA ILE A 110 3.53 -1.49 6.11
C ILE A 110 2.17 -2.06 5.69
N VAL A 111 1.58 -1.46 4.65
CA VAL A 111 0.30 -1.91 4.11
C VAL A 111 0.43 -3.31 3.53
N ASP A 112 -0.37 -4.23 4.07
CA ASP A 112 -0.55 -5.57 3.50
C ASP A 112 -1.59 -5.51 2.36
N ALA A 113 -1.10 -5.54 1.12
CA ALA A 113 -1.96 -5.53 -0.07
C ALA A 113 -2.89 -6.75 -0.12
N CYS A 114 -2.43 -7.91 0.34
CA CYS A 114 -3.23 -9.12 0.29
C CYS A 114 -4.40 -9.07 1.27
N ALA A 115 -4.12 -8.68 2.51
CA ALA A 115 -5.15 -8.53 3.52
C ALA A 115 -6.17 -7.43 3.15
N ALA A 116 -5.73 -6.36 2.48
CA ALA A 116 -6.62 -5.33 1.97
C ALA A 116 -7.54 -5.87 0.85
N VAL A 117 -7.00 -6.59 -0.13
CA VAL A 117 -7.77 -7.18 -1.23
C VAL A 117 -8.75 -8.23 -0.72
N ALA A 118 -8.31 -9.15 0.14
CA ALA A 118 -9.16 -10.21 0.69
C ALA A 118 -10.38 -9.65 1.43
N ARG A 119 -10.22 -8.54 2.16
CA ARG A 119 -11.31 -7.86 2.86
C ARG A 119 -12.36 -7.24 1.93
N ILE A 120 -11.94 -6.74 0.77
CA ILE A 120 -12.86 -6.13 -0.20
C ILE A 120 -13.50 -7.17 -1.11
N ALA A 121 -12.72 -8.14 -1.59
CA ALA A 121 -13.19 -9.17 -2.52
C ALA A 121 -14.08 -10.23 -1.85
N GLY A 122 -13.96 -10.42 -0.53
CA GLY A 122 -14.71 -11.46 0.20
C GLY A 122 -14.29 -12.89 -0.16
N THR A 123 -13.20 -13.06 -0.92
CA THR A 123 -12.60 -14.33 -1.32
C THR A 123 -11.10 -14.30 -1.06
N CYS A 124 -10.47 -15.46 -0.90
CA CYS A 124 -9.01 -15.54 -0.77
C CYS A 124 -8.36 -15.16 -2.11
N ALA A 125 -7.75 -13.98 -2.21
CA ALA A 125 -7.13 -13.51 -3.45
C ALA A 125 -5.65 -13.92 -3.60
N CYS A 126 -4.92 -14.07 -2.48
CA CYS A 126 -3.46 -14.27 -2.53
C CYS A 126 -2.92 -15.39 -1.62
N ALA A 127 -3.80 -16.00 -0.83
CA ALA A 127 -3.53 -17.27 -0.14
C ALA A 127 -4.69 -18.26 -0.32
N CYS A 128 -5.36 -18.23 -1.48
CA CYS A 128 -6.04 -19.43 -1.93
C CYS A 128 -4.96 -20.51 -2.01
N ALA A 129 -5.18 -21.68 -1.38
CA ALA A 129 -4.31 -22.82 -1.62
C ALA A 129 -4.18 -22.94 -3.14
N VAL A 130 -2.99 -22.63 -3.67
CA VAL A 130 -2.62 -23.09 -5.01
C VAL A 130 -2.88 -24.58 -4.91
N ALA A 131 -3.88 -25.09 -5.66
CA ALA A 131 -4.27 -26.48 -5.62
C ALA A 131 -2.96 -27.29 -5.59
N GLY A 132 -2.70 -27.98 -4.47
CA GLY A 132 -1.39 -28.55 -4.22
C GLY A 132 -0.99 -29.37 -5.42
N ASP A 133 0.12 -29.00 -6.05
CA ASP A 133 0.67 -29.76 -7.16
C ASP A 133 1.26 -31.04 -6.55
N THR A 134 0.40 -32.01 -6.23
CA THR A 134 0.78 -33.32 -5.71
C THR A 134 1.33 -34.14 -6.86
N LYS A 135 2.46 -33.70 -7.43
CA LYS A 135 3.30 -34.59 -8.22
C LYS A 135 4.28 -35.25 -7.26
N SER A 136 3.87 -36.38 -6.69
CA SER A 136 4.79 -37.29 -5.99
C SER A 136 6.00 -37.56 -6.90
N PRO A 137 7.24 -37.50 -6.37
CA PRO A 137 8.40 -37.93 -7.13
C PRO A 137 8.27 -39.43 -7.46
N PRO A 138 8.72 -39.89 -8.64
CA PRO A 138 8.72 -41.30 -8.96
C PRO A 138 9.64 -42.07 -7.99
N PRO A 139 9.26 -43.28 -7.56
CA PRO A 139 10.13 -44.11 -6.73
C PRO A 139 11.40 -44.50 -7.51
N LEU A 140 12.52 -44.54 -6.79
CA LEU A 140 13.83 -45.00 -7.26
C LEU A 140 13.79 -46.45 -7.75
#